data_AF-A0A854C2A7-F1
#
_entry.id   AF-A0A854C2A7-F1
#
_cell.length_a   1.000
_cell.length_b   1.000
_cell.length_c   1.000
_cell.angle_alpha   90.00
_cell.angle_beta   90.00
_cell.angle_gamma   90.00
#
_symmetry.space_group_name_H-M   'P 1'
#
loop_
_entity.id
_entity.type
_entity.pdbx_description
1 polymer ?
#
loop_
_entity_poly.entity_id
_entity_poly.type
_entity_poly.pdbx_seq_one_letter_code
_entity_poly.pdbx_strand_id
1 'polypeptide(L)'
;MLITRNILNKALEDKVPLFHDGDYIDDDVLYDLFYAPAKSKILPNGRKGKTTFISKDDRNILCAEMKGYNPQKRKEGFDKIYCRLKCKSCGKIFPIHITKWQIISRGFKIKECIKPIYGSPTDKRAHTYHSHYISFHELYGIKFGKADNIYVCDSCIDKFISDSNKEAFEILERNDKFEWFRSDESVNDWRRGLFYVEPNCIGTKINARNGDSWTDEKYNEWQKRQEQKKEEELNHQRELEEIHHQQKLDEEAERERTRKANELFLASHQKNTPTQRYINKFCKKNSYVDITDKEIQREALFPKDVNYEEIQKENCKSYGEYLQSPLWRIISSKIKWNANYRCERCGSNKNLVTHHTSYEFKGVEFLAFHTLQCLCSKCHEKEHDKQIDSVKYALNI
;
A
#
# COMPACT_ATOMS: atom_id res chain seq x y z
N MET A 1 -47.48 -37.70 19.24
CA MET A 1 -47.94 -39.11 19.34
C MET A 1 -46.73 -40.04 19.38
N LEU A 2 -46.78 -41.20 20.05
CA LEU A 2 -45.75 -42.24 19.88
C LEU A 2 -46.14 -43.13 18.70
N ILE A 3 -45.33 -43.10 17.65
CA ILE A 3 -45.47 -43.88 16.43
C ILE A 3 -44.70 -45.18 16.62
N THR A 4 -45.44 -46.28 16.64
CA THR A 4 -44.90 -47.65 16.71
C THR A 4 -44.90 -48.31 15.33
N ARG A 5 -44.20 -49.43 15.19
CA ARG A 5 -44.15 -50.20 13.93
C ARG A 5 -45.56 -50.54 13.39
N ASN A 6 -46.52 -50.83 14.27
CA ASN A 6 -47.91 -51.10 13.87
C ASN A 6 -48.61 -49.86 13.28
N ILE A 7 -48.40 -48.69 13.89
CA ILE A 7 -48.95 -47.42 13.41
C ILE A 7 -48.32 -47.05 12.06
N LEU A 8 -47.01 -47.27 11.92
CA LEU A 8 -46.29 -47.08 10.66
C LEU A 8 -46.84 -47.97 9.54
N ASN A 9 -47.00 -49.28 9.81
CA ASN A 9 -47.50 -50.23 8.82
C ASN A 9 -48.91 -49.87 8.36
N LYS A 10 -49.80 -49.52 9.29
CA LYS A 10 -51.16 -49.09 8.96
C LYS A 10 -51.16 -47.84 8.08
N ALA A 11 -50.34 -46.82 8.39
CA ALA A 11 -50.25 -45.62 7.56
C ALA A 11 -49.71 -45.91 6.14
N LEU A 12 -48.78 -46.87 6.03
CA LEU A 12 -48.24 -47.33 4.74
C LEU A 12 -49.26 -48.08 3.89
N GLU A 13 -50.14 -48.87 4.54
CA GLU A 13 -51.26 -49.59 3.91
C GLU A 13 -52.34 -48.60 3.44
N ASP A 14 -52.75 -47.69 4.33
CA ASP A 14 -53.79 -46.69 4.08
C ASP A 14 -53.32 -45.54 3.17
N LYS A 15 -52.02 -45.47 2.87
CA LYS A 15 -51.37 -44.40 2.07
C LYS A 15 -51.65 -42.99 2.61
N VAL A 16 -51.59 -42.83 3.93
CA VAL A 16 -51.85 -41.55 4.61
C VAL A 16 -50.57 -40.91 5.18
N PRO A 17 -50.54 -39.57 5.34
CA PRO A 17 -49.50 -38.89 6.09
C PRO A 17 -49.46 -39.40 7.53
N LEU A 18 -48.26 -39.46 8.12
CA LEU A 18 -48.06 -40.02 9.46
C LEU A 18 -47.24 -39.14 10.38
N PHE A 19 -46.15 -38.57 9.87
CA PHE A 19 -45.21 -37.86 10.71
C PHE A 19 -45.60 -36.39 10.85
N HIS A 20 -45.98 -35.99 12.07
CA HIS A 20 -46.25 -34.62 12.43
C HIS A 20 -45.16 -34.06 13.35
N ASP A 21 -45.14 -32.73 13.51
CA ASP A 21 -44.17 -32.04 14.36
C ASP A 21 -44.39 -32.40 15.84
N GLY A 22 -43.31 -32.71 16.56
CA GLY A 22 -43.37 -33.13 17.96
C GLY A 22 -43.71 -34.61 18.19
N ASP A 23 -43.93 -35.39 17.13
CA ASP A 23 -44.15 -36.83 17.26
C ASP A 23 -42.91 -37.55 17.76
N TYR A 24 -43.13 -38.66 18.48
CA TYR A 24 -42.08 -39.57 18.91
C TYR A 24 -42.14 -40.85 18.09
N ILE A 25 -41.00 -41.42 17.73
CA ILE A 25 -40.89 -42.75 17.12
C ILE A 25 -40.17 -43.69 18.07
N ASP A 26 -40.57 -44.96 18.06
CA ASP A 26 -39.82 -46.02 18.74
C ASP A 26 -38.56 -46.45 17.96
N ASP A 27 -37.70 -47.23 18.60
CA ASP A 27 -36.42 -47.71 18.03
C ASP A 27 -36.65 -48.60 16.80
N ASP A 28 -37.76 -49.33 16.77
CA ASP A 28 -38.16 -50.21 15.67
C ASP A 28 -38.53 -49.42 14.41
N VAL A 29 -39.29 -48.34 14.55
CA VAL A 29 -39.62 -47.41 13.48
C VAL A 29 -38.36 -46.69 13.01
N LEU A 30 -37.49 -46.25 13.92
CA LEU A 30 -36.21 -45.66 13.54
C LEU A 30 -35.36 -46.63 12.70
N TYR A 31 -35.31 -47.91 13.12
CA TYR A 31 -34.64 -48.97 12.38
C TYR A 31 -35.21 -49.15 10.98
N ASP A 32 -36.53 -49.27 10.85
CA ASP A 32 -37.22 -49.49 9.57
C ASP A 32 -37.03 -48.32 8.58
N LEU A 33 -37.01 -47.09 9.08
CA LEU A 33 -36.84 -45.89 8.27
C LEU A 33 -35.42 -45.77 7.67
N PHE A 34 -34.40 -46.14 8.43
CA PHE A 34 -33.01 -45.83 8.08
C PHE A 34 -32.12 -47.05 7.88
N TYR A 35 -32.17 -48.00 8.81
CA TYR A 35 -31.18 -49.08 8.93
C TYR A 35 -31.62 -50.40 8.31
N ALA A 36 -32.93 -50.63 8.16
CA ALA A 36 -33.44 -51.88 7.62
C ALA A 36 -32.83 -52.18 6.24
N PRO A 37 -32.33 -53.42 6.03
CA PRO A 37 -31.68 -53.80 4.79
C PRO A 37 -32.68 -53.74 3.62
N ALA A 38 -32.16 -53.49 2.42
CA ALA A 38 -32.99 -53.48 1.23
C ALA A 38 -33.60 -54.86 0.98
N LYS A 39 -34.91 -54.90 0.71
CA LYS A 39 -35.62 -56.13 0.31
C LYS A 39 -35.23 -56.49 -1.12
N SER A 40 -34.96 -57.76 -1.36
CA SER A 40 -34.78 -58.29 -2.72
C SER A 40 -36.13 -58.40 -3.41
N LYS A 41 -36.29 -57.79 -4.58
CA LYS A 41 -37.51 -57.85 -5.40
C LYS A 41 -37.15 -58.19 -6.85
N ILE A 42 -37.97 -59.01 -7.50
CA ILE A 42 -37.85 -59.23 -8.95
C ILE A 42 -38.44 -57.99 -9.64
N LEU A 43 -37.60 -57.27 -10.39
CA LEU A 43 -37.99 -56.09 -11.15
C LEU A 43 -38.82 -56.50 -12.38
N PRO A 44 -39.60 -55.58 -12.97
CA PRO A 44 -40.42 -55.87 -14.16
C PRO A 44 -39.64 -56.43 -15.36
N ASN A 45 -38.33 -56.19 -15.41
CA ASN A 45 -37.41 -56.72 -16.42
C ASN A 45 -36.82 -58.11 -16.07
N GLY A 46 -37.37 -58.81 -15.07
CA GLY A 46 -36.94 -60.15 -14.64
C GLY A 46 -35.65 -60.18 -13.80
N ARG A 47 -34.97 -59.05 -13.58
CA ARG A 47 -33.73 -58.99 -12.78
C ARG A 47 -34.03 -58.87 -11.29
N LYS A 48 -33.20 -59.47 -10.43
CA LYS A 48 -33.24 -59.24 -8.98
C LYS A 48 -32.71 -57.84 -8.67
N GLY A 49 -33.60 -56.94 -8.25
CA GLY A 49 -33.28 -55.62 -7.73
C GLY A 49 -33.34 -55.58 -6.20
N LYS A 50 -32.62 -54.63 -5.59
CA LYS A 50 -32.75 -54.31 -4.17
C LYS A 50 -33.64 -53.07 -4.04
N THR A 51 -34.78 -53.18 -3.38
CA THR A 51 -35.66 -52.06 -3.06
C THR A 51 -35.52 -51.72 -1.58
N THR A 52 -35.44 -50.44 -1.22
CA THR A 52 -35.37 -50.03 0.20
C THR A 52 -36.56 -50.57 0.99
N PHE A 53 -36.37 -50.87 2.28
CA PHE A 53 -37.41 -51.45 3.14
C PHE A 53 -38.73 -50.65 3.08
N ILE A 54 -38.62 -49.32 3.12
CA ILE A 54 -39.69 -48.37 2.79
C ILE A 54 -39.27 -47.60 1.54
N SER A 55 -40.14 -47.55 0.52
CA SER A 55 -39.82 -46.89 -0.75
C SER A 55 -39.67 -45.37 -0.60
N LYS A 56 -39.13 -44.69 -1.61
CA LYS A 56 -39.08 -43.22 -1.61
C LYS A 56 -40.49 -42.62 -1.70
N ASP A 57 -41.37 -43.24 -2.48
CA ASP A 57 -42.75 -42.79 -2.66
C ASP A 57 -43.55 -42.95 -1.37
N ASP A 58 -43.39 -44.08 -0.68
CA ASP A 58 -44.00 -44.28 0.64
C ASP A 58 -43.51 -43.24 1.66
N ARG A 59 -42.21 -42.90 1.66
CA ARG A 59 -41.69 -41.83 2.53
C ARG A 59 -42.23 -40.46 2.18
N ASN A 60 -42.41 -40.17 0.88
CA ASN A 60 -43.06 -38.94 0.43
C ASN A 60 -44.51 -38.87 0.92
N ILE A 61 -45.22 -40.00 0.96
CA ILE A 61 -46.60 -40.09 1.48
C ILE A 61 -46.61 -39.87 2.99
N LEU A 62 -45.76 -40.59 3.74
CA LEU A 62 -45.66 -40.44 5.20
C LEU A 62 -45.31 -39.01 5.63
N CYS A 63 -44.57 -38.29 4.78
CA CYS A 63 -44.17 -36.88 4.97
C CYS A 63 -44.86 -35.93 3.98
N ALA A 64 -46.10 -36.20 3.56
CA ALA A 64 -46.76 -35.48 2.46
C ALA A 64 -46.85 -33.95 2.66
N GLU A 65 -46.84 -33.47 3.90
CA GLU A 65 -46.76 -32.05 4.25
C GLU A 65 -45.52 -31.34 3.66
N MET A 66 -44.48 -32.09 3.28
CA MET A 66 -43.26 -31.59 2.62
C MET A 66 -43.42 -31.35 1.11
N LYS A 67 -44.54 -31.75 0.49
CA LYS A 67 -44.75 -31.63 -0.96
C LYS A 67 -44.86 -30.14 -1.35
N GLY A 68 -43.87 -29.63 -2.08
CA GLY A 68 -43.76 -28.21 -2.45
C GLY A 68 -42.98 -27.34 -1.46
N TYR A 69 -42.41 -27.91 -0.40
CA TYR A 69 -41.59 -27.22 0.58
C TYR A 69 -40.23 -26.80 0.01
N ASN A 70 -39.85 -25.52 0.15
CA ASN A 70 -38.55 -25.01 -0.28
C ASN A 70 -37.51 -25.15 0.85
N PRO A 71 -36.44 -25.97 0.69
CA PRO A 71 -35.40 -26.16 1.71
C PRO A 71 -34.63 -24.90 2.10
N GLN A 72 -34.70 -23.81 1.30
CA GLN A 72 -34.06 -22.52 1.57
C GLN A 72 -34.92 -21.58 2.44
N LYS A 73 -36.20 -21.88 2.65
CA LYS A 73 -37.13 -21.10 3.49
C LYS A 73 -37.44 -21.77 4.84
N ARG A 74 -36.47 -22.51 5.40
CA ARG A 74 -36.64 -23.24 6.67
C ARG A 74 -36.99 -22.28 7.81
N LYS A 75 -38.11 -22.52 8.49
CA LYS A 75 -38.32 -22.05 9.86
C LYS A 75 -37.83 -23.17 10.79
N GLU A 76 -36.79 -22.93 11.59
CA GLU A 76 -36.08 -23.93 12.42
C GLU A 76 -36.94 -24.69 13.47
N GLY A 77 -38.24 -24.37 13.57
CA GLY A 77 -39.14 -24.90 14.58
C GLY A 77 -40.08 -26.03 14.15
N PHE A 78 -40.44 -26.13 12.86
CA PHE A 78 -41.51 -27.01 12.40
C PHE A 78 -40.94 -28.05 11.46
N ASP A 79 -40.97 -29.33 11.86
CA ASP A 79 -40.64 -30.58 11.12
C ASP A 79 -39.76 -31.56 11.95
N LYS A 80 -39.81 -31.48 13.28
CA LYS A 80 -39.00 -32.30 14.20
C LYS A 80 -39.79 -33.51 14.68
N ILE A 81 -39.26 -34.69 14.41
CA ILE A 81 -39.74 -35.97 14.92
C ILE A 81 -38.70 -36.48 15.91
N TYR A 82 -39.12 -36.87 17.09
CA TYR A 82 -38.26 -37.20 18.21
C TYR A 82 -38.09 -38.72 18.36
N CYS A 83 -36.93 -39.16 18.82
CA CYS A 83 -36.67 -40.54 19.21
C CYS A 83 -35.91 -40.54 20.53
N ARG A 84 -36.17 -41.54 21.37
CA ARG A 84 -35.50 -41.69 22.68
C ARG A 84 -34.43 -42.76 22.56
N LEU A 85 -33.17 -42.34 22.57
CA LEU A 85 -32.05 -43.26 22.46
C LEU A 85 -31.39 -43.49 23.81
N LYS A 86 -30.91 -44.71 24.04
CA LYS A 86 -30.10 -45.04 25.22
C LYS A 86 -28.63 -44.70 24.96
N CYS A 87 -28.06 -43.83 25.79
CA CYS A 87 -26.65 -43.50 25.75
C CYS A 87 -25.80 -44.74 26.06
N LYS A 88 -24.87 -45.08 25.17
CA LYS A 88 -23.95 -46.21 25.34
C LYS A 88 -22.98 -46.00 26.50
N SER A 89 -22.59 -44.75 26.78
CA SER A 89 -21.62 -44.40 27.81
C SER A 89 -22.22 -44.40 29.22
N CYS A 90 -23.35 -43.73 29.44
CA CYS A 90 -23.95 -43.58 30.79
C CYS A 90 -25.27 -44.33 30.99
N GLY A 91 -25.81 -44.98 29.95
CA GLY A 91 -27.08 -45.69 30.01
C GLY A 91 -28.33 -44.80 30.09
N LYS A 92 -28.19 -43.47 30.19
CA LYS A 92 -29.31 -42.53 30.25
C LYS A 92 -30.05 -42.48 28.91
N ILE A 93 -31.37 -42.35 28.97
CA ILE A 93 -32.21 -42.11 27.80
C ILE A 93 -32.19 -40.62 27.48
N PHE A 94 -31.93 -40.27 26.22
CA PHE A 94 -31.92 -38.87 25.77
C PHE A 94 -32.71 -38.72 24.46
N PRO A 95 -33.43 -37.60 24.28
CA PRO A 95 -34.17 -37.36 23.06
C PRO A 95 -33.21 -36.86 21.96
N ILE A 96 -33.33 -37.41 20.76
CA ILE A 96 -32.82 -36.81 19.54
C ILE A 96 -34.00 -36.39 18.67
N HIS A 97 -33.77 -35.48 17.72
CA HIS A 97 -34.76 -35.16 16.70
C HIS A 97 -34.20 -35.42 15.31
N ILE A 98 -35.08 -35.86 14.43
CA ILE A 98 -34.88 -36.00 13.00
C ILE A 98 -35.86 -35.11 12.26
N THR A 99 -35.49 -34.74 11.06
CA THR A 99 -36.36 -33.95 10.18
C THR A 99 -37.10 -34.85 9.20
N LYS A 100 -38.31 -34.45 8.79
CA LYS A 100 -39.04 -35.11 7.69
C LYS A 100 -38.20 -35.21 6.41
N TRP A 101 -37.34 -34.22 6.15
CA TRP A 101 -36.38 -34.27 5.04
C TRP A 101 -35.36 -35.42 5.18
N GLN A 102 -34.84 -35.68 6.38
CA GLN A 102 -33.93 -36.81 6.62
C GLN A 102 -34.62 -38.15 6.35
N ILE A 103 -35.90 -38.28 6.73
CA ILE A 103 -36.72 -39.46 6.41
C ILE A 103 -36.80 -39.66 4.90
N ILE A 104 -37.26 -38.63 4.16
CA ILE A 104 -37.43 -38.67 2.69
C ILE A 104 -36.12 -39.01 1.99
N SER A 105 -35.04 -38.29 2.32
CA SER A 105 -33.73 -38.46 1.69
C SER A 105 -33.00 -39.73 2.11
N ARG A 106 -33.51 -40.46 3.12
CA ARG A 106 -32.75 -41.48 3.86
C ARG A 106 -31.44 -40.96 4.45
N GLY A 107 -31.31 -39.64 4.58
CA GLY A 107 -30.11 -38.95 5.03
C GLY A 107 -30.04 -38.86 6.54
N PHE A 108 -30.25 -39.97 7.25
CA PHE A 108 -30.08 -39.98 8.70
C PHE A 108 -28.64 -40.27 9.05
N LYS A 109 -27.92 -39.18 9.24
CA LYS A 109 -26.70 -39.16 10.01
C LYS A 109 -27.12 -38.62 11.36
N ILE A 110 -27.22 -39.47 12.38
CA ILE A 110 -27.26 -39.00 13.77
C ILE A 110 -25.97 -38.24 13.94
N LYS A 111 -26.07 -36.91 13.82
CA LYS A 111 -24.98 -35.94 13.96
C LYS A 111 -23.60 -36.62 13.90
N GLU A 112 -23.16 -37.02 12.70
CA GLU A 112 -21.75 -37.34 12.41
C GLU A 112 -20.84 -36.09 12.61
N CYS A 113 -21.32 -35.07 13.32
CA CYS A 113 -20.69 -33.78 13.45
C CYS A 113 -20.91 -33.25 14.88
N ILE A 114 -20.53 -34.02 15.89
CA ILE A 114 -19.51 -33.40 16.76
C ILE A 114 -18.22 -33.69 16.02
N LYS A 115 -17.80 -32.73 15.20
CA LYS A 115 -16.37 -32.57 14.94
C LYS A 115 -15.89 -32.02 16.27
N PRO A 116 -15.30 -32.81 17.18
CA PRO A 116 -14.48 -32.15 18.17
C PRO A 116 -13.43 -31.43 17.33
N ILE A 117 -13.53 -30.10 17.29
CA ILE A 117 -12.57 -29.29 16.55
C ILE A 117 -11.30 -29.43 17.36
N TYR A 118 -10.51 -30.41 16.96
CA TYR A 118 -9.18 -30.61 17.43
C TYR A 118 -8.28 -30.20 16.27
N GLY A 119 -7.97 -28.91 16.24
CA GLY A 119 -7.22 -28.22 15.18
C GLY A 119 -7.58 -26.74 15.16
N SER A 120 -6.58 -25.87 14.98
CA SER A 120 -6.78 -24.42 15.04
C SER A 120 -7.82 -23.93 14.00
N PRO A 121 -8.85 -23.17 14.40
CA PRO A 121 -9.80 -22.54 13.49
C PRO A 121 -9.20 -21.44 12.59
N THR A 122 -7.92 -21.09 12.77
CA THR A 122 -7.34 -19.87 12.21
C THR A 122 -6.73 -20.01 10.82
N ASP A 123 -6.65 -21.21 10.23
CA ASP A 123 -6.06 -21.37 8.90
C ASP A 123 -7.11 -21.18 7.79
N LYS A 124 -7.05 -20.03 7.11
CA LYS A 124 -7.99 -19.61 6.06
C LYS A 124 -7.85 -20.39 4.74
N ARG A 125 -6.99 -21.42 4.67
CA ARG A 125 -6.80 -22.25 3.46
C ARG A 125 -7.60 -23.55 3.55
N ALA A 126 -8.89 -23.44 3.25
CA ALA A 126 -9.95 -24.42 3.46
C ALA A 126 -9.91 -25.71 2.60
N HIS A 127 -8.78 -26.18 2.05
CA HIS A 127 -8.83 -27.24 1.03
C HIS A 127 -7.92 -28.49 1.19
N THR A 128 -7.11 -28.64 2.24
CA THR A 128 -6.24 -29.85 2.36
C THR A 128 -6.27 -30.57 3.71
N TYR A 129 -7.18 -30.20 4.62
CA TYR A 129 -7.14 -30.63 6.02
C TYR A 129 -8.14 -31.76 6.37
N HIS A 130 -8.19 -32.86 5.63
CA HIS A 130 -8.90 -34.08 6.07
C HIS A 130 -7.97 -35.13 6.69
N SER A 131 -6.65 -35.00 6.53
CA SER A 131 -5.65 -35.95 7.04
C SER A 131 -5.34 -35.84 8.53
N HIS A 132 -5.66 -34.71 9.18
CA HIS A 132 -5.27 -34.42 10.57
C HIS A 132 -6.44 -34.31 11.55
N TYR A 133 -7.64 -34.72 11.15
CA TYR A 133 -8.83 -34.75 12.00
C TYR A 133 -9.21 -36.19 12.31
N ILE A 134 -9.38 -36.51 13.59
CA ILE A 134 -10.01 -37.75 14.02
C ILE A 134 -11.42 -37.41 14.50
N SER A 135 -12.42 -38.10 13.97
CA SER A 135 -13.80 -37.89 14.41
C SER A 135 -13.97 -38.43 15.84
N PHE A 136 -14.93 -37.87 16.61
CA PHE A 136 -15.31 -38.45 17.91
C PHE A 136 -15.60 -39.95 17.77
N HIS A 137 -16.35 -40.34 16.73
CA HIS A 137 -16.71 -41.73 16.48
C HIS A 137 -15.50 -42.62 16.29
N GLU A 138 -14.51 -42.17 15.52
CA GLU A 138 -13.28 -42.91 15.28
C GLU A 138 -12.46 -43.05 16.55
N LEU A 139 -12.20 -41.96 17.28
CA LEU A 139 -11.44 -42.00 18.53
C LEU A 139 -12.15 -42.81 19.63
N TYR A 140 -13.45 -42.61 19.79
CA TYR A 140 -14.28 -43.39 20.72
C TYR A 140 -14.28 -44.88 20.33
N GLY A 141 -14.35 -45.19 19.04
CA GLY A 141 -14.26 -46.55 18.52
C GLY A 141 -12.89 -47.21 18.71
N ILE A 142 -11.79 -46.45 18.66
CA ILE A 142 -10.46 -46.97 19.01
C ILE A 142 -10.39 -47.25 20.52
N LYS A 143 -10.90 -46.35 21.38
CA LYS A 143 -10.86 -46.51 22.85
C LYS A 143 -11.75 -47.64 23.38
N PHE A 144 -12.98 -47.74 22.87
CA PHE A 144 -14.02 -48.63 23.41
C PHE A 144 -14.44 -49.77 22.47
N GLY A 145 -13.83 -49.87 21.29
CA GLY A 145 -14.19 -50.84 20.24
C GLY A 145 -15.19 -50.28 19.22
N LYS A 146 -15.06 -50.75 17.96
CA LYS A 146 -15.96 -50.39 16.87
C LYS A 146 -17.32 -51.04 17.08
N ALA A 147 -18.37 -50.24 17.21
CA ALA A 147 -19.75 -50.71 17.16
C ALA A 147 -20.52 -49.88 16.13
N ASP A 148 -21.32 -50.54 15.31
CA ASP A 148 -22.29 -49.85 14.48
C ASP A 148 -23.34 -49.20 15.39
N ASN A 149 -23.71 -47.94 15.10
CA ASN A 149 -24.78 -47.21 15.80
C ASN A 149 -24.50 -46.89 17.29
N ILE A 150 -23.38 -46.22 17.56
CA ILE A 150 -23.06 -45.70 18.90
C ILE A 150 -23.83 -44.41 19.16
N TYR A 151 -24.73 -44.42 20.13
CA TYR A 151 -25.44 -43.23 20.60
C TYR A 151 -24.85 -42.76 21.92
N VAL A 152 -24.32 -41.54 21.95
CA VAL A 152 -23.79 -40.92 23.17
C VAL A 152 -24.48 -39.58 23.34
N CYS A 153 -24.97 -39.28 24.54
CA CYS A 153 -25.59 -37.98 24.82
C CYS A 153 -24.53 -36.88 24.90
N ASP A 154 -24.91 -35.63 24.61
CA ASP A 154 -24.00 -34.48 24.55
C ASP A 154 -23.11 -34.38 25.79
N SER A 155 -23.68 -34.49 27.00
CA SER A 155 -22.91 -34.44 28.26
C SER A 155 -21.81 -35.50 28.37
N CYS A 156 -22.01 -36.69 27.79
CA CYS A 156 -21.02 -37.75 27.78
C CYS A 156 -19.96 -37.52 26.70
N ILE A 157 -20.32 -36.86 25.59
CA ILE A 157 -19.36 -36.45 24.57
C ILE A 157 -18.46 -35.35 25.11
N ASP A 158 -19.04 -34.33 25.75
CA ASP A 158 -18.29 -33.24 26.40
C ASP A 158 -17.33 -33.77 27.45
N LYS A 159 -17.81 -34.69 28.29
CA LYS A 159 -16.96 -35.38 29.27
C LYS A 159 -15.83 -36.16 28.60
N PHE A 160 -16.12 -36.94 27.56
CA PHE A 160 -15.10 -37.70 26.84
C PHE A 160 -14.03 -36.79 26.21
N ILE A 161 -14.45 -35.66 25.63
CA ILE A 161 -13.55 -34.64 25.07
C ILE A 161 -12.66 -34.06 26.17
N SER A 162 -13.25 -33.67 27.30
CA SER A 162 -12.54 -33.14 28.46
C SER A 162 -11.52 -34.16 29.01
N ASP A 163 -11.94 -35.41 29.20
CA ASP A 163 -11.08 -36.47 29.72
C ASP A 163 -9.93 -36.76 28.73
N SER A 164 -10.22 -36.79 27.44
CA SER A 164 -9.22 -37.00 26.38
C SER A 164 -8.21 -35.85 26.31
N ASN A 165 -8.64 -34.60 26.47
CA ASN A 165 -7.73 -33.45 26.54
C ASN A 165 -6.81 -33.53 27.77
N LYS A 166 -7.36 -33.95 28.92
CA LYS A 166 -6.57 -34.16 30.14
C LYS A 166 -5.53 -35.27 29.93
N GLU A 167 -5.93 -36.40 29.36
CA GLU A 167 -5.02 -37.50 29.06
C GLU A 167 -3.93 -37.10 28.04
N ALA A 168 -4.27 -36.27 27.04
CA ALA A 168 -3.29 -35.71 26.11
C ALA A 168 -2.27 -34.84 26.85
N PHE A 169 -2.73 -33.95 27.73
CA PHE A 169 -1.87 -33.11 28.55
C PHE A 169 -0.93 -33.92 29.46
N GLU A 170 -1.43 -34.98 30.10
CA GLU A 170 -0.61 -35.88 30.92
C GLU A 170 0.52 -36.53 30.11
N ILE A 171 0.29 -36.86 28.83
CA ILE A 171 1.33 -37.38 27.93
C ILE A 171 2.33 -36.28 27.53
N LEU A 172 1.86 -35.05 27.32
CA LEU A 172 2.73 -33.91 26.97
C LEU A 172 3.74 -33.58 28.09
N GLU A 173 3.35 -33.75 29.35
CA GLU A 173 4.19 -33.50 30.51
C GLU A 173 5.21 -34.62 30.78
N ARG A 174 5.15 -35.75 30.06
CA ARG A 174 6.13 -36.82 30.23
C ARG A 174 7.52 -36.41 29.75
N ASN A 175 8.54 -36.87 30.47
CA ASN A 175 9.95 -36.72 30.07
C ASN A 175 10.30 -37.62 28.87
N ASP A 176 9.72 -38.81 28.81
CA ASP A 176 9.97 -39.84 27.79
C ASP A 176 8.95 -39.81 26.63
N LYS A 177 8.15 -38.74 26.51
CA LYS A 177 7.03 -38.64 25.54
C LYS A 177 7.40 -39.03 24.10
N PHE A 178 8.61 -38.68 23.66
CA PHE A 178 9.11 -39.03 22.33
C PHE A 178 9.44 -40.51 22.17
N GLU A 179 10.00 -41.12 23.20
CA GLU A 179 10.31 -42.55 23.23
C GLU A 179 9.02 -43.35 23.27
N TRP A 180 8.07 -42.94 24.12
CA TRP A 180 6.73 -43.52 24.17
C TRP A 180 6.04 -43.45 22.80
N PHE A 181 6.01 -42.28 22.15
CA PHE A 181 5.33 -42.14 20.85
C PHE A 181 5.97 -43.00 19.74
N ARG A 182 7.28 -43.29 19.83
CA ARG A 182 8.01 -44.14 18.89
C ARG A 182 7.98 -45.62 19.26
N SER A 183 7.60 -45.98 20.49
CA SER A 183 7.59 -47.37 20.94
C SER A 183 6.47 -48.17 20.27
N ASP A 184 6.69 -49.48 20.13
CA ASP A 184 5.67 -50.41 19.66
C ASP A 184 4.49 -50.52 20.64
N GLU A 185 4.73 -50.26 21.94
CA GLU A 185 3.71 -50.23 22.97
C GLU A 185 2.64 -49.18 22.69
N SER A 186 3.03 -48.01 22.17
CA SER A 186 2.08 -46.93 21.85
C SER A 186 1.26 -47.20 20.58
N VAL A 187 1.67 -48.14 19.72
CA VAL A 187 0.98 -48.42 18.45
C VAL A 187 -0.45 -48.90 18.70
N ASN A 188 -0.66 -49.67 19.76
CA ASN A 188 -1.97 -50.18 20.16
C ASN A 188 -2.66 -49.32 21.24
N ASP A 189 -2.03 -48.24 21.69
CA ASP A 189 -2.61 -47.31 22.65
C ASP A 189 -3.47 -46.28 21.92
N TRP A 190 -4.77 -46.27 22.21
CA TRP A 190 -5.72 -45.32 21.60
C TRP A 190 -5.33 -43.85 21.82
N ARG A 191 -4.60 -43.55 22.92
CA ARG A 191 -4.12 -42.19 23.24
C ARG A 191 -3.13 -41.68 22.19
N ARG A 192 -2.42 -42.56 21.48
CA ARG A 192 -1.60 -42.16 20.32
C ARG A 192 -2.44 -41.48 19.24
N GLY A 193 -3.71 -41.87 19.12
CA GLY A 193 -4.68 -41.24 18.23
C GLY A 193 -4.99 -39.78 18.57
N LEU A 194 -4.65 -39.29 19.77
CA LEU A 194 -4.80 -37.88 20.18
C LEU A 194 -3.73 -36.96 19.58
N PHE A 195 -2.74 -37.53 18.89
CA PHE A 195 -1.59 -36.81 18.36
C PHE A 195 -1.38 -37.13 16.88
N TYR A 196 -0.65 -36.25 16.18
CA TYR A 196 -0.17 -36.51 14.83
C TYR A 196 1.22 -35.90 14.63
N VAL A 197 2.01 -36.53 13.75
CA VAL A 197 3.33 -36.02 13.37
C VAL A 197 3.18 -35.07 12.19
N GLU A 198 3.80 -33.89 12.29
CA GLU A 198 3.86 -32.93 11.19
C GLU A 198 4.65 -33.54 10.02
N PRO A 199 4.07 -33.64 8.82
CA PRO A 199 4.80 -34.13 7.66
C PRO A 199 5.85 -33.11 7.20
N ASN A 200 6.91 -33.60 6.57
CA ASN A 200 7.89 -32.77 5.86
C ASN A 200 8.63 -31.71 6.71
N CYS A 201 8.79 -31.92 8.02
CA CYS A 201 9.67 -31.11 8.85
C CYS A 201 11.06 -31.73 9.03
N ILE A 202 12.09 -30.89 9.19
CA ILE A 202 13.40 -31.34 9.69
C ILE A 202 13.26 -31.56 11.20
N GLY A 203 13.58 -32.77 11.66
CA GLY A 203 13.30 -33.19 13.02
C GLY A 203 11.86 -33.72 13.16
N THR A 204 11.36 -33.71 14.38
CA THR A 204 10.03 -34.23 14.73
C THR A 204 9.23 -33.13 15.41
N LYS A 205 8.12 -32.74 14.80
CA LYS A 205 7.06 -31.98 15.47
C LYS A 205 5.85 -32.87 15.62
N ILE A 206 5.38 -33.03 16.86
CA ILE A 206 4.17 -33.77 17.15
C ILE A 206 3.16 -32.77 17.69
N ASN A 207 1.99 -32.76 17.08
CA ASN A 207 0.91 -31.89 17.45
C ASN A 207 -0.13 -32.72 18.21
N ALA A 208 -0.46 -32.27 19.40
CA ALA A 208 -1.68 -32.67 20.07
C ALA A 208 -2.84 -32.06 19.29
N ARG A 209 -3.89 -32.85 19.10
CA ARG A 209 -5.02 -32.37 18.31
C ARG A 209 -5.77 -31.23 19.02
N ASN A 210 -5.62 -31.05 20.34
CA ASN A 210 -6.15 -29.88 21.07
C ASN A 210 -5.44 -28.54 20.70
N GLY A 211 -4.38 -28.57 19.89
CA GLY A 211 -3.65 -27.39 19.41
C GLY A 211 -2.27 -27.22 20.02
N ASP A 212 -1.96 -27.96 21.09
CA ASP A 212 -0.61 -27.97 21.66
C ASP A 212 0.34 -28.73 20.74
N SER A 213 1.63 -28.41 20.80
CA SER A 213 2.63 -29.14 20.03
C SER A 213 3.94 -29.23 20.79
N TRP A 214 4.73 -30.24 20.46
CA TRP A 214 6.08 -30.36 20.96
C TRP A 214 7.03 -30.75 19.84
N THR A 215 8.28 -30.42 20.04
CA THR A 215 9.32 -30.40 19.02
C THR A 215 10.57 -31.05 19.58
N ASP A 216 11.25 -31.86 18.77
CA ASP A 216 12.55 -32.38 19.15
C ASP A 216 13.63 -31.30 18.99
N GLU A 217 14.80 -31.56 19.57
CA GLU A 217 15.93 -30.63 19.53
C GLU A 217 16.31 -30.27 18.09
N LYS A 218 16.27 -31.25 17.18
CA LYS A 218 16.55 -31.06 15.76
C LYS A 218 15.57 -30.10 15.09
N TYR A 219 14.27 -30.19 15.41
CA TYR A 219 13.28 -29.24 14.94
C TYR A 219 13.50 -27.84 15.52
N ASN A 220 13.82 -27.75 16.82
CA ASN A 220 14.09 -26.47 17.48
C ASN A 220 15.32 -25.76 16.89
N GLU A 221 16.41 -26.50 16.63
CA GLU A 221 17.57 -25.96 15.93
C GLU A 221 17.23 -25.50 14.51
N TRP A 222 16.46 -26.31 13.77
CA TRP A 222 16.03 -25.95 12.43
C TRP A 222 15.20 -24.65 12.43
N GLN A 223 14.23 -24.52 13.34
CA GLN A 223 13.43 -23.30 13.51
C GLN A 223 14.30 -22.08 13.83
N LYS A 224 15.21 -22.18 14.80
CA LYS A 224 16.15 -21.09 15.13
C LYS A 224 16.96 -20.65 13.91
N ARG A 225 17.44 -21.60 13.10
CA ARG A 225 18.17 -21.27 11.86
C ARG A 225 17.28 -20.59 10.82
N GLN A 226 15.99 -20.96 10.72
CA GLN A 226 15.06 -20.27 9.83
C GLN A 226 14.79 -18.84 10.30
N GLU A 227 14.61 -18.64 11.61
CA GLU A 227 14.40 -17.32 12.20
C GLU A 227 15.63 -16.42 11.98
N GLN A 228 16.83 -16.94 12.23
CA GLN A 228 18.09 -16.23 11.97
C GLN A 228 18.22 -15.83 10.51
N LYS A 229 17.99 -16.76 9.56
CA LYS A 229 18.01 -16.44 8.13
C LYS A 229 17.02 -15.34 7.76
N LYS A 230 15.81 -15.38 8.32
CA LYS A 230 14.79 -14.38 8.05
C LYS A 230 15.19 -13.01 8.61
N GLU A 231 15.83 -12.98 9.77
CA GLU A 231 16.38 -11.76 10.36
C GLU A 231 17.55 -11.21 9.53
N GLU A 232 18.45 -12.07 9.05
CA GLU A 232 19.54 -11.72 8.13
C GLU A 232 19.01 -11.16 6.81
N GLU A 233 18.00 -11.77 6.20
CA GLU A 233 17.35 -11.26 4.98
C GLU A 233 16.72 -9.88 5.21
N LEU A 234 16.06 -9.68 6.37
CA LEU A 234 15.45 -8.40 6.72
C LEU A 234 16.51 -7.32 7.01
N ASN A 235 17.63 -7.69 7.63
CA ASN A 235 18.79 -6.81 7.80
C ASN A 235 19.37 -6.38 6.45
N HIS A 236 19.62 -7.34 5.56
CA HIS A 236 20.15 -7.07 4.22
C HIS A 236 19.23 -6.15 3.41
N GLN A 237 17.92 -6.37 3.49
CA GLN A 237 16.94 -5.51 2.83
C GLN A 237 17.00 -4.06 3.35
N ARG A 238 17.14 -3.87 4.68
CA ARG A 238 17.31 -2.53 5.27
C ARG A 238 18.60 -1.84 4.82
N GLU A 239 19.71 -2.57 4.76
CA GLU A 239 20.98 -2.03 4.28
C GLU A 239 20.88 -1.57 2.81
N LEU A 240 20.21 -2.35 1.96
CA LEU A 240 19.97 -1.96 0.57
C LEU A 240 19.12 -0.70 0.45
N GLU A 241 18.09 -0.57 1.28
CA GLU A 241 17.22 0.62 1.34
C GLU A 241 18.00 1.87 1.79
N GLU A 242 18.90 1.72 2.77
CA GLU A 242 19.78 2.79 3.24
C GLU A 242 20.79 3.23 2.18
N ILE A 243 21.42 2.28 1.47
CA ILE A 243 22.31 2.57 0.34
C ILE A 243 21.57 3.34 -0.74
N HIS A 244 20.37 2.89 -1.13
CA HIS A 244 19.58 3.55 -2.17
C HIS A 244 19.12 4.95 -1.74
N HIS A 245 18.76 5.13 -0.47
CA HIS A 245 18.44 6.45 0.08
C HIS A 245 19.66 7.40 0.03
N GLN A 246 20.84 6.92 0.42
CA GLN A 246 22.06 7.72 0.37
C GLN A 246 22.44 8.11 -1.06
N GLN A 247 22.35 7.18 -2.02
CA GLN A 247 22.59 7.46 -3.44
C GLN A 247 21.65 8.56 -3.96
N LYS A 248 20.38 8.52 -3.57
CA LYS A 248 19.41 9.55 -3.96
C LYS A 248 19.76 10.93 -3.38
N LEU A 249 20.20 10.98 -2.13
CA LEU A 249 20.67 12.22 -1.49
C LEU A 249 21.93 12.76 -2.19
N ASP A 250 22.88 11.90 -2.53
CA ASP A 250 24.11 12.27 -3.20
C ASP A 250 23.84 12.80 -4.63
N GLU A 251 22.92 12.16 -5.36
CA GLU A 251 22.45 12.62 -6.67
C GLU A 251 21.74 13.98 -6.61
N GLU A 252 20.93 14.21 -5.57
CA GLU A 252 20.24 15.50 -5.36
C GLU A 252 21.25 16.60 -5.00
N ALA A 253 22.23 16.29 -4.14
CA ALA A 253 23.31 17.21 -3.79
C ALA A 253 24.17 17.56 -5.01
N GLU A 254 24.46 16.59 -5.90
CA GLU A 254 25.21 16.86 -7.14
C GLU A 254 24.40 17.70 -8.14
N ARG A 255 23.10 17.44 -8.27
CA ARG A 255 22.19 18.28 -9.06
C ARG A 255 22.19 19.72 -8.56
N GLU A 256 22.15 19.91 -7.24
CA GLU A 256 22.18 21.25 -6.64
C GLU A 256 23.52 21.96 -6.85
N ARG A 257 24.65 21.23 -6.71
CA ARG A 257 25.98 21.76 -7.04
C ARG A 257 26.06 22.22 -8.49
N THR A 258 25.57 21.40 -9.41
CA THR A 258 25.52 21.70 -10.84
C THR A 258 24.65 22.92 -11.13
N ARG A 259 23.46 23.02 -10.50
CA ARG A 259 22.57 24.18 -10.62
C ARG A 259 23.25 25.47 -10.18
N LYS A 260 23.88 25.48 -9.00
CA LYS A 260 24.62 26.64 -8.48
C LYS A 260 25.78 27.03 -9.37
N ALA A 261 26.54 26.07 -9.88
CA ALA A 261 27.64 26.33 -10.81
C ALA A 261 27.13 26.98 -12.11
N ASN A 262 26.01 26.50 -12.65
CA ASN A 262 25.38 27.08 -13.83
C ASN A 262 24.85 28.51 -13.57
N GLU A 263 24.23 28.75 -12.42
CA GLU A 263 23.78 30.10 -12.02
C GLU A 263 24.96 31.08 -11.92
N LEU A 264 26.07 30.66 -11.30
CA LEU A 264 27.30 31.46 -11.23
C LEU A 264 27.90 31.71 -12.63
N PHE A 265 27.90 30.70 -13.49
CA PHE A 265 28.35 30.83 -14.87
C PHE A 265 27.51 31.87 -15.65
N LEU A 266 26.18 31.80 -15.55
CA LEU A 266 25.28 32.75 -16.19
C LEU A 266 25.45 34.18 -15.63
N ALA A 267 25.57 34.32 -14.31
CA ALA A 267 25.79 35.59 -13.66
C ALA A 267 27.12 36.25 -14.07
N SER A 268 28.18 35.46 -14.26
CA SER A 268 29.46 35.98 -14.76
C SER A 268 29.38 36.42 -16.22
N HIS A 269 28.65 35.70 -17.07
CA HIS A 269 28.44 36.06 -18.47
C HIS A 269 27.61 37.34 -18.63
N GLN A 270 26.57 37.52 -17.82
CA GLN A 270 25.79 38.78 -17.82
C GLN A 270 26.63 40.00 -17.47
N LYS A 271 27.70 39.85 -16.68
CA LYS A 271 28.61 40.94 -16.30
C LYS A 271 29.70 41.24 -17.34
N ASN A 272 29.87 40.39 -18.35
CA ASN A 272 30.92 40.52 -19.37
C ASN A 272 30.35 40.83 -20.77
N THR A 273 29.22 41.53 -20.83
CA THR A 273 28.66 41.99 -22.11
C THR A 273 29.55 43.07 -22.74
N PRO A 274 29.53 43.25 -24.08
CA PRO A 274 30.20 44.37 -24.73
C PRO A 274 29.81 45.73 -24.12
N THR A 275 28.53 45.92 -23.79
CA THR A 275 28.02 47.14 -23.13
C THR A 275 28.67 47.36 -21.75
N GLN A 276 28.72 46.35 -20.88
CA GLN A 276 29.33 46.49 -19.55
C GLN A 276 30.83 46.75 -19.64
N ARG A 277 31.53 46.13 -20.60
CA ARG A 277 32.95 46.41 -20.89
C ARG A 277 33.15 47.86 -21.32
N TYR A 278 32.30 48.37 -22.22
CA TYR A 278 32.33 49.77 -22.66
C TYR A 278 32.08 50.73 -21.49
N ILE A 279 31.05 50.48 -20.66
CA ILE A 279 30.74 51.28 -19.48
C ILE A 279 31.95 51.33 -18.53
N ASN A 280 32.52 50.18 -18.20
CA ASN A 280 33.66 50.10 -17.28
C ASN A 280 34.90 50.80 -17.83
N LYS A 281 35.14 50.73 -19.14
CA LYS A 281 36.31 51.32 -19.80
C LYS A 281 36.17 52.84 -19.98
N PHE A 282 35.02 53.32 -20.44
CA PHE A 282 34.89 54.72 -20.89
C PHE A 282 34.02 55.59 -20.00
N CYS A 283 33.04 55.03 -19.29
CA CYS A 283 32.02 55.80 -18.59
C CYS A 283 32.34 56.04 -17.10
N LYS A 284 33.24 55.24 -16.50
CA LYS A 284 33.63 55.38 -15.09
C LYS A 284 34.73 56.44 -14.93
N LYS A 285 34.60 57.30 -13.92
CA LYS A 285 35.56 58.39 -13.63
C LYS A 285 37.01 57.91 -13.47
N ASN A 286 37.20 56.76 -12.82
CA ASN A 286 38.53 56.25 -12.44
C ASN A 286 39.13 55.28 -13.47
N SER A 287 38.55 55.12 -14.66
CA SER A 287 39.14 54.23 -15.66
C SER A 287 40.39 54.86 -16.28
N TYR A 288 41.49 54.11 -16.28
CA TYR A 288 42.73 54.53 -16.90
C TYR A 288 42.69 54.21 -18.40
N VAL A 289 42.54 55.25 -19.21
CA VAL A 289 42.46 55.16 -20.67
C VAL A 289 43.35 56.25 -21.25
N ASP A 290 44.23 55.89 -22.19
CA ASP A 290 45.00 56.86 -22.95
C ASP A 290 44.09 57.54 -23.98
N ILE A 291 43.50 58.67 -23.58
CA ILE A 291 42.59 59.43 -24.45
C ILE A 291 43.28 60.05 -25.68
N THR A 292 44.62 60.01 -25.78
CA THR A 292 45.36 60.53 -26.94
C THR A 292 45.45 59.52 -28.08
N ASP A 293 45.24 58.24 -27.79
CA ASP A 293 45.23 57.15 -28.76
C ASP A 293 44.01 57.25 -29.70
N LYS A 294 44.27 57.19 -31.01
CA LYS A 294 43.24 57.35 -32.05
C LYS A 294 42.28 56.17 -32.13
N GLU A 295 42.74 54.95 -31.85
CA GLU A 295 41.89 53.76 -31.84
C GLU A 295 40.95 53.79 -30.63
N ILE A 296 41.47 54.20 -29.47
CA ILE A 296 40.68 54.38 -28.25
C ILE A 296 39.60 55.46 -28.45
N GLN A 297 39.95 56.59 -29.06
CA GLN A 297 38.96 57.63 -29.40
C GLN A 297 37.90 57.09 -30.37
N ARG A 298 38.29 56.31 -31.37
CA ARG A 298 37.36 55.71 -32.32
C ARG A 298 36.42 54.72 -31.62
N GLU A 299 36.94 53.86 -30.76
CA GLU A 299 36.16 52.89 -29.98
C GLU A 299 35.17 53.61 -29.04
N ALA A 300 35.60 54.70 -28.39
CA ALA A 300 34.74 55.49 -27.51
C ALA A 300 33.58 56.14 -28.26
N LEU A 301 33.83 56.70 -29.44
CA LEU A 301 32.84 57.46 -30.21
C LEU A 301 31.98 56.59 -31.13
N PHE A 302 32.47 55.41 -31.51
CA PHE A 302 31.78 54.47 -32.39
C PHE A 302 31.85 53.04 -31.82
N PRO A 303 31.26 52.79 -30.63
CA PRO A 303 31.29 51.46 -30.03
C PRO A 303 30.45 50.47 -30.84
N LYS A 304 30.97 49.25 -31.00
CA LYS A 304 30.30 48.15 -31.69
C LYS A 304 29.60 47.23 -30.69
N ASP A 305 28.44 46.69 -31.08
CA ASP A 305 27.70 45.67 -30.35
C ASP A 305 27.32 46.08 -28.90
N VAL A 306 27.13 47.38 -28.66
CA VAL A 306 26.69 47.92 -27.36
C VAL A 306 25.24 48.36 -27.37
N ASN A 307 24.60 48.36 -26.21
CA ASN A 307 23.27 48.92 -26.00
C ASN A 307 23.38 50.39 -25.53
N TYR A 308 22.95 51.34 -26.38
CA TYR A 308 23.03 52.76 -26.07
C TYR A 308 22.09 53.20 -24.94
N GLU A 309 20.92 52.58 -24.78
CA GLU A 309 19.97 52.92 -23.71
C GLU A 309 20.57 52.60 -22.33
N GLU A 310 21.29 51.48 -22.23
CA GLU A 310 21.95 51.07 -20.99
C GLU A 310 23.14 51.98 -20.64
N ILE A 311 23.94 52.37 -21.64
CA ILE A 311 24.99 53.38 -21.48
C ILE A 311 24.40 54.70 -21.01
N GLN A 312 23.33 55.16 -21.67
CA GLN A 312 22.66 56.41 -21.32
C GLN A 312 22.14 56.39 -19.89
N LYS A 313 21.46 55.29 -19.50
CA LYS A 313 20.93 55.10 -18.16
C LYS A 313 22.04 55.13 -17.11
N GLU A 314 23.15 54.43 -17.34
CA GLU A 314 24.29 54.41 -16.41
C GLU A 314 24.94 55.79 -16.26
N ASN A 315 25.19 56.48 -17.38
CA ASN A 315 25.76 57.83 -17.37
C ASN A 315 24.82 58.85 -16.72
N CYS A 316 23.50 58.69 -16.87
CA CYS A 316 22.52 59.54 -16.22
C CYS A 316 22.41 59.32 -14.71
N LYS A 317 22.55 58.07 -14.22
CA LYS A 317 22.49 57.76 -12.77
C LYS A 317 23.51 58.56 -11.96
N SER A 318 24.72 58.71 -12.50
CA SER A 318 25.82 59.44 -11.85
C SER A 318 26.42 60.45 -12.82
N TYR A 319 25.60 61.38 -13.29
CA TYR A 319 25.99 62.33 -14.34
C TYR A 319 27.22 63.17 -13.97
N GLY A 320 27.38 63.52 -12.69
CA GLY A 320 28.57 64.21 -12.20
C GLY A 320 29.87 63.40 -12.35
N GLU A 321 29.80 62.07 -12.22
CA GLU A 321 30.94 61.17 -12.47
C GLU A 321 31.17 60.96 -13.97
N TYR A 322 30.09 60.85 -14.76
CA TYR A 322 30.17 60.76 -16.21
C TYR A 322 30.92 61.97 -16.82
N LEU A 323 30.64 63.19 -16.36
CA LEU A 323 31.35 64.40 -16.81
C LEU A 323 32.84 64.40 -16.40
N GLN A 324 33.28 63.46 -15.58
CA GLN A 324 34.69 63.25 -15.21
C GLN A 324 35.28 61.98 -15.85
N SER A 325 34.51 61.27 -16.67
CA SER A 325 34.91 60.03 -17.33
C SER A 325 35.82 60.26 -18.54
N PRO A 326 36.57 59.23 -18.98
CA PRO A 326 37.29 59.29 -20.26
C PRO A 326 36.39 59.58 -21.46
N LEU A 327 35.16 59.05 -21.49
CA LEU A 327 34.21 59.29 -22.58
C LEU A 327 33.93 60.78 -22.74
N TRP A 328 33.58 61.46 -21.65
CA TRP A 328 33.32 62.90 -21.70
C TRP A 328 34.56 63.71 -22.08
N ARG A 329 35.74 63.31 -21.61
CA ARG A 329 37.01 63.95 -22.00
C ARG A 329 37.26 63.83 -23.50
N ILE A 330 36.98 62.67 -24.10
CA ILE A 330 37.09 62.43 -25.54
C ILE A 330 36.07 63.28 -26.31
N ILE A 331 34.80 63.29 -25.90
CA ILE A 331 33.73 64.10 -26.48
C ILE A 331 34.07 65.59 -26.43
N SER A 332 34.45 66.09 -25.25
CA SER A 332 34.81 67.50 -25.05
C SER A 332 36.01 67.90 -25.89
N SER A 333 37.03 67.03 -26.00
CA SER A 333 38.19 67.26 -26.86
C SER A 333 37.79 67.32 -28.33
N LYS A 334 36.90 66.42 -28.77
CA LYS A 334 36.38 66.40 -30.15
C LYS A 334 35.61 67.68 -30.49
N ILE A 335 34.77 68.17 -29.58
CA ILE A 335 34.03 69.44 -29.77
C ILE A 335 34.99 70.63 -29.88
N LYS A 336 35.98 70.72 -28.99
CA LYS A 336 37.00 71.79 -29.05
C LYS A 336 37.80 71.73 -30.35
N TRP A 337 38.15 70.53 -30.80
CA TRP A 337 38.86 70.31 -32.07
C TRP A 337 38.00 70.72 -33.28
N ASN A 338 36.72 70.33 -33.32
CA ASN A 338 35.78 70.72 -34.39
C ASN A 338 35.64 72.26 -34.47
N ALA A 339 35.69 72.96 -33.34
CA ALA A 339 35.64 74.42 -33.26
C ALA A 339 37.01 75.11 -33.51
N ASN A 340 38.01 74.38 -34.02
CA ASN A 340 39.39 74.87 -34.19
C ASN A 340 40.00 75.50 -32.93
N TYR A 341 39.66 74.96 -31.75
CA TYR A 341 40.05 75.48 -30.44
C TYR A 341 39.73 76.97 -30.26
N ARG A 342 38.55 77.38 -30.73
CA ARG A 342 38.01 78.73 -30.54
C ARG A 342 36.59 78.67 -30.01
N CYS A 343 36.21 79.70 -29.27
CA CYS A 343 34.84 79.91 -28.81
C CYS A 343 33.97 80.19 -30.04
N GLU A 344 32.92 79.39 -30.24
CA GLU A 344 32.02 79.51 -31.39
C GLU A 344 31.11 80.75 -31.32
N ARG A 345 31.12 81.48 -30.19
CA ARG A 345 30.39 82.76 -30.03
C ARG A 345 31.25 84.01 -30.24
N CYS A 346 32.48 84.01 -29.71
CA CYS A 346 33.32 85.22 -29.68
C CYS A 346 34.73 85.04 -30.26
N GLY A 347 35.09 83.84 -30.70
CA GLY A 347 36.39 83.53 -31.30
C GLY A 347 37.57 83.40 -30.33
N SER A 348 37.37 83.62 -29.03
CA SER A 348 38.42 83.49 -28.01
C SER A 348 38.99 82.07 -27.94
N ASN A 349 40.29 81.93 -27.73
CA ASN A 349 40.98 80.64 -27.56
C ASN A 349 41.33 80.32 -26.09
N LYS A 350 40.84 81.11 -25.13
CA LYS A 350 41.16 80.96 -23.69
C LYS A 350 40.01 80.27 -22.94
N ASN A 351 40.37 79.40 -21.99
CA ASN A 351 39.45 78.73 -21.04
C ASN A 351 38.22 78.11 -21.72
N LEU A 352 38.46 77.25 -22.71
CA LEU A 352 37.39 76.61 -23.49
C LEU A 352 36.75 75.46 -22.73
N VAL A 353 35.42 75.49 -22.70
CA VAL A 353 34.55 74.48 -22.10
C VAL A 353 33.51 74.03 -23.13
N THR A 354 33.01 72.81 -22.96
CA THR A 354 31.91 72.28 -23.76
C THR A 354 30.60 72.63 -23.07
N HIS A 355 29.77 73.39 -23.77
CA HIS A 355 28.41 73.76 -23.40
C HIS A 355 27.41 72.76 -24.00
N HIS A 356 26.35 72.44 -23.26
CA HIS A 356 25.21 71.68 -23.80
C HIS A 356 24.13 72.66 -24.24
N THR A 357 23.74 72.63 -25.51
CA THR A 357 22.60 73.40 -26.04
C THR A 357 21.27 72.66 -25.85
N SER A 358 21.33 71.34 -25.71
CA SER A 358 20.20 70.46 -25.35
C SER A 358 20.70 69.33 -24.44
N TYR A 359 19.82 68.83 -23.58
CA TYR A 359 20.06 67.68 -22.71
C TYR A 359 19.33 66.41 -23.17
N GLU A 360 18.74 66.40 -24.37
CA GLU A 360 18.00 65.26 -24.92
C GLU A 360 18.86 63.98 -25.03
N PHE A 361 20.13 64.13 -25.40
CA PHE A 361 21.09 63.02 -25.53
C PHE A 361 22.02 62.89 -24.33
N LYS A 362 21.59 63.39 -23.16
CA LYS A 362 22.38 63.36 -21.93
C LYS A 362 22.86 61.93 -21.65
N GLY A 363 24.17 61.75 -21.47
CA GLY A 363 24.83 60.47 -21.22
C GLY A 363 25.22 59.67 -22.47
N VAL A 364 24.83 60.09 -23.67
CA VAL A 364 25.23 59.50 -24.97
C VAL A 364 25.51 60.59 -26.02
N GLU A 365 26.10 61.69 -25.58
CA GLU A 365 26.29 62.90 -26.38
C GLU A 365 27.15 62.68 -27.64
N PHE A 366 27.96 61.61 -27.67
CA PHE A 366 28.71 61.19 -28.86
C PHE A 366 27.83 60.79 -30.05
N LEU A 367 26.54 60.47 -29.83
CA LEU A 367 25.55 60.24 -30.88
C LEU A 367 25.00 61.56 -31.47
N ALA A 368 25.14 62.68 -30.75
CA ALA A 368 24.47 63.94 -31.06
C ALA A 368 25.37 65.16 -30.79
N PHE A 369 26.57 65.19 -31.37
CA PHE A 369 27.54 66.29 -31.20
C PHE A 369 26.97 67.69 -31.53
N HIS A 370 25.93 67.79 -32.36
CA HIS A 370 25.26 69.04 -32.68
C HIS A 370 24.54 69.69 -31.48
N THR A 371 24.34 68.95 -30.39
CA THR A 371 23.78 69.44 -29.12
C THR A 371 24.85 70.02 -28.19
N LEU A 372 26.11 70.08 -28.65
CA LEU A 372 27.24 70.59 -27.89
C LEU A 372 27.90 71.76 -28.61
N GLN A 373 28.44 72.70 -27.84
CA GLN A 373 29.11 73.89 -28.35
C GLN A 373 30.40 74.19 -27.58
N CYS A 374 31.47 74.60 -28.26
CA CYS A 374 32.72 75.05 -27.66
C CYS A 374 32.62 76.55 -27.30
N LEU A 375 32.59 76.87 -26.01
CA LEU A 375 32.51 78.25 -25.50
C LEU A 375 33.69 78.58 -24.60
N CYS A 376 34.13 79.84 -24.55
CA CYS A 376 35.00 80.29 -23.47
C CYS A 376 34.18 80.44 -22.17
N SER A 377 34.81 80.37 -21.00
CA SER A 377 34.14 80.45 -19.70
C SER A 377 33.18 81.65 -19.59
N LYS A 378 33.58 82.83 -20.07
CA LYS A 378 32.73 84.05 -20.09
C LYS A 378 31.47 83.91 -20.94
N CYS A 379 31.57 83.25 -22.10
CA CYS A 379 30.40 83.00 -22.95
C CYS A 379 29.54 81.88 -22.36
N HIS A 380 30.15 80.88 -21.75
CA HIS A 380 29.45 79.78 -21.10
C HIS A 380 28.59 80.26 -19.91
N GLU A 381 29.14 81.11 -19.04
CA GLU A 381 28.42 81.73 -17.91
C GLU A 381 27.21 82.55 -18.40
N LYS A 382 27.39 83.38 -19.43
CA LYS A 382 26.31 84.19 -20.01
C LYS A 382 25.14 83.38 -20.56
N GLU A 383 25.39 82.19 -21.12
CA GLU A 383 24.32 81.34 -21.63
C GLU A 383 23.55 80.66 -20.49
N HIS A 384 24.20 80.38 -19.35
CA HIS A 384 23.51 79.94 -18.13
C HIS A 384 22.67 81.06 -17.51
N ASP A 385 23.18 82.31 -17.48
CA ASP A 385 22.42 83.46 -16.99
C ASP A 385 21.16 83.75 -17.84
N LYS A 386 21.26 83.63 -19.17
CA LYS A 386 20.10 83.78 -20.08
C LYS A 386 19.02 82.71 -19.88
N GLN A 387 19.40 81.48 -19.53
CA GLN A 387 18.42 80.43 -19.21
C GLN A 387 17.72 80.67 -17.87
N ILE A 388 18.37 81.37 -16.92
CA ILE A 388 17.74 81.76 -15.64
C ILE A 388 16.73 82.89 -15.85
N ASP A 389 17.00 83.83 -16.78
CA ASP A 389 16.07 84.93 -17.09
C ASP A 389 14.85 84.49 -17.92
N SER A 390 14.99 83.48 -18.79
CA SER A 390 13.84 82.91 -19.54
C SER A 390 12.89 82.09 -18.67
N VAL A 391 13.38 81.52 -17.55
CA VAL A 391 12.54 80.85 -16.54
C VAL A 391 11.86 81.87 -15.61
N LYS A 392 12.50 83.01 -15.30
CA LYS A 392 11.89 84.09 -14.51
C LYS A 392 10.73 84.79 -15.25
N TYR A 393 10.81 84.97 -16.57
CA TYR A 393 9.69 85.52 -17.35
C TYR A 393 8.52 84.54 -17.54
N ALA A 394 8.75 83.23 -17.39
CA ALA A 394 7.72 82.20 -17.45
C ALA A 394 7.04 81.92 -16.09
N LEU A 395 7.56 82.49 -14.99
CA LEU A 395 7.08 82.30 -13.62
C LEU A 395 6.80 83.64 -12.92
N ASN A 396 6.16 84.60 -13.59
CA ASN A 396 5.52 85.72 -12.89
C ASN A 396 4.30 85.24 -12.08
N ILE A 397 4.58 84.56 -10.96
CA ILE A 397 3.89 84.62 -9.67
C ILE A 397 4.97 84.86 -8.61
#